data_AF-A0A967VTD3-F1
#
_entry.id   AF-A0A967VTD3-F1
#
_cell.length_a   1.000
_cell.length_b   1.000
_cell.length_c   1.000
_cell.angle_alpha   90.00
_cell.angle_beta   90.00
_cell.angle_gamma   90.00
#
_symmetry.space_group_name_H-M   'P 1'
#
loop_
_entity.id
_entity.type
_entity.pdbx_description
1 polymer ?
#
loop_
_entity_poly.entity_id
_entity_poly.type
_entity_poly.pdbx_seq_one_letter_code
_entity_poly.pdbx_strand_id
1 'polypeptide(L)' 'MEWPFRGRDPIARGRTGVVVTSDSRATRVGLDVLQEGGNAVDAAVAVGFALAVVHPMAG' A
#
# COMPACT_ATOMS: atom_id res chain seq x y z
N MET A 1 7.27 -26.79 -6.63
CA MET A 1 7.27 -25.33 -6.41
C MET A 1 6.51 -25.09 -5.11
N GLU A 2 7.21 -24.84 -4.02
CA GLU A 2 6.58 -24.52 -2.74
C GLU A 2 6.26 -23.02 -2.72
N TRP A 3 4.99 -22.67 -2.51
CA TRP A 3 4.57 -21.27 -2.43
C TRP A 3 5.01 -20.69 -1.07
N PRO A 4 5.70 -19.54 -1.03
CA PRO A 4 6.33 -19.02 0.18
C PRO A 4 5.33 -18.56 1.25
N PHE A 5 4.08 -18.28 0.85
CA PHE A 5 2.99 -17.93 1.75
C PHE A 5 2.33 -19.21 2.28
N ARG A 6 2.91 -19.77 3.35
CA ARG A 6 2.10 -20.63 4.25
C ARG A 6 0.98 -19.73 4.74
N GLY A 7 -0.30 -20.07 4.53
CA GLY A 7 -1.49 -19.26 4.87
C GLY A 7 -1.65 -18.88 6.36
N ARG A 8 -0.61 -18.29 6.93
CA ARG A 8 -0.34 -17.91 8.32
C ARG A 8 0.21 -16.49 8.40
N ASP A 9 0.46 -15.82 7.27
CA ASP A 9 0.78 -14.39 7.28
C ASP A 9 -0.36 -13.63 7.97
N PRO A 10 -0.02 -12.71 8.89
CA PRO A 10 -1.04 -11.99 9.64
C PRO A 10 -1.89 -11.16 8.67
N ILE A 11 -3.22 -11.31 8.78
CA ILE A 11 -4.17 -10.52 8.00
C ILE A 11 -4.06 -9.06 8.44
N ALA A 12 -3.74 -8.16 7.50
CA ALA A 12 -3.72 -6.74 7.76
C ALA A 12 -5.13 -6.25 8.14
N ARG A 13 -5.24 -5.50 9.24
CA ARG A 13 -6.50 -4.95 9.76
C ARG A 13 -6.32 -3.48 10.08
N GLY A 14 -7.31 -2.66 9.74
CA GLY A 14 -7.38 -1.25 10.09
C GLY A 14 -8.82 -0.83 10.31
N ARG A 15 -9.08 -0.05 11.37
CA ARG A 15 -10.45 0.42 11.70
C ARG A 15 -10.91 1.55 10.77
N THR A 16 -9.97 2.40 10.36
CA THR A 16 -10.24 3.64 9.62
C THR A 16 -9.75 3.58 8.17
N GLY A 17 -8.94 2.60 7.81
CA GLY A 17 -8.43 2.40 6.45
C GLY A 17 -7.34 1.34 6.41
N VAL A 18 -7.08 0.83 5.22
CA VAL A 18 -5.99 -0.12 4.90
C VAL A 18 -5.43 0.26 3.54
N VAL A 19 -4.11 0.18 3.38
CA VAL A 19 -3.41 0.40 2.11
C VAL A 19 -2.53 -0.82 1.84
N VAL A 20 -2.54 -1.31 0.60
CA VAL A 20 -1.73 -2.45 0.16
C VAL A 20 -1.15 -2.13 -1.21
N THR A 21 0.16 -2.31 -1.36
CA THR A 21 0.89 -2.10 -2.63
C THR A 21 1.99 -3.16 -2.78
N SER A 22 2.58 -3.25 -3.98
CA SER A 22 3.73 -4.11 -4.27
C SER A 22 5.07 -3.59 -3.70
N ASP A 23 5.13 -2.34 -3.22
CA ASP A 23 6.30 -1.74 -2.57
C ASP A 23 5.92 -1.06 -1.25
N SER A 24 6.58 -1.47 -0.16
CA SER A 24 6.32 -0.97 1.19
C SER A 24 6.42 0.56 1.37
N ARG A 25 7.22 1.26 0.55
CA ARG A 25 7.34 2.72 0.58
C ARG A 25 6.07 3.37 0.05
N ALA A 26 5.52 2.86 -1.04
CA ALA A 26 4.25 3.34 -1.57
C ALA A 26 3.09 3.04 -0.61
N THR A 27 3.10 1.89 0.07
CA THR A 27 2.12 1.60 1.13
C THR A 27 2.20 2.65 2.24
N ARG A 28 3.40 3.05 2.66
CA ARG A 28 3.60 4.09 3.68
C ARG A 28 3.04 5.45 3.24
N VAL A 29 3.33 5.89 2.02
CA VAL A 29 2.80 7.15 1.48
C VAL A 29 1.27 7.18 1.53
N GLY A 30 0.59 6.10 1.11
CA GLY A 30 -0.87 6.03 1.19
C GLY A 30 -1.39 6.05 2.63
N LEU A 31 -0.70 5.39 3.56
CA LEU A 31 -1.05 5.42 4.98
C LEU A 31 -0.88 6.82 5.59
N ASP A 32 0.16 7.56 5.21
CA ASP A 32 0.40 8.92 5.68
C ASP A 32 -0.73 9.85 5.22
N VAL A 33 -1.15 9.77 3.95
CA VAL A 33 -2.31 10.54 3.43
C VAL A 33 -3.60 10.23 4.18
N LEU A 34 -3.88 8.96 4.48
CA LEU A 34 -5.05 8.60 5.30
C LEU A 34 -4.94 9.15 6.73
N GLN A 35 -3.75 9.15 7.33
CA GLN A 35 -3.52 9.68 8.67
C GLN A 35 -3.65 11.21 8.73
N GLU A 36 -3.31 11.89 7.64
CA GLU A 36 -3.47 13.33 7.46
C GLU A 36 -4.92 13.75 7.15
N GLY A 37 -5.85 12.81 7.07
CA GLY A 37 -7.28 13.05 6.86
C GLY A 37 -7.74 13.00 5.41
N GLY A 38 -6.87 12.59 4.49
CA GLY A 38 -7.24 12.27 3.11
C GLY A 38 -8.16 11.05 3.03
N ASN A 39 -8.96 10.99 1.96
CA ASN A 39 -9.84 9.85 1.71
C ASN A 39 -9.11 8.72 0.93
N ALA A 40 -9.84 7.64 0.62
CA ALA A 40 -9.29 6.50 -0.11
C ALA A 40 -8.80 6.85 -1.54
N VAL A 41 -9.43 7.81 -2.21
CA VAL A 41 -9.02 8.30 -3.54
C VAL A 41 -7.74 9.11 -3.43
N ASP A 42 -7.63 10.01 -2.45
CA ASP A 42 -6.41 10.78 -2.21
C ASP A 42 -5.21 9.86 -1.96
N ALA A 43 -5.41 8.85 -1.11
CA ALA A 43 -4.39 7.84 -0.81
C ALA A 43 -4.01 7.02 -2.06
N ALA A 44 -4.97 6.64 -2.90
CA ALA A 44 -4.72 5.89 -4.13
C ALA A 44 -3.90 6.70 -5.15
N VAL A 45 -4.21 8.00 -5.31
CA VAL A 45 -3.46 8.89 -6.20
C VAL A 45 -2.01 9.06 -5.71
N ALA A 46 -1.82 9.29 -4.40
CA ALA A 46 -0.49 9.41 -3.82
C ALA A 46 0.32 8.11 -3.95
N VAL A 47 -0.32 6.95 -3.74
CA VAL A 47 0.27 5.62 -4.00
C VAL A 47 0.71 5.50 -5.46
N GLY A 48 -0.13 5.91 -6.41
CA GLY A 48 0.21 5.86 -7.84
C GLY A 48 1.46 6.65 -8.19
N PHE A 49 1.56 7.90 -7.71
CA PHE A 49 2.77 8.71 -7.89
C PHE A 49 3.99 8.11 -7.19
N ALA A 50 3.84 7.56 -5.99
CA ALA A 50 4.94 6.91 -5.28
C ALA A 50 5.45 5.68 -6.04
N LEU A 51 4.56 4.83 -6.54
CA LEU A 51 4.91 3.64 -7.31
C LEU A 51 5.63 3.98 -8.61
N ALA A 52 5.24 5.05 -9.30
CA ALA A 52 5.95 5.52 -10.51
C ALA A 52 7.44 5.80 -10.25
N VAL A 53 7.82 6.07 -8.99
CA VAL A 53 9.22 6.29 -8.58
C VAL A 53 9.86 5.02 -8.01
N VAL A 54 9.21 4.38 -7.04
CA VAL A 54 9.82 3.29 -6.27
C VAL A 54 9.68 1.92 -6.93
N HIS A 55 8.75 1.79 -7.88
CA HIS A 55 8.48 0.56 -8.62
C HIS A 55 8.33 0.85 -10.13
N PRO A 56 9.37 1.36 -10.80
CA PRO A 56 9.28 1.85 -12.18
C PRO A 56 9.05 0.73 -13.21
N MET A 57 9.39 -0.52 -12.88
CA MET A 57 9.21 -1.68 -13.77
C MET A 57 7.74 -2.13 -13.91
N ALA A 58 6.84 -1.60 -13.08
CA ALA A 58 5.42 -1.95 -13.08
C ALA A 58 4.53 -0.78 -13.56
N GLY A 59 5.13 0.30 -14.04
CA GLY A 59 4.46 1.50 -14.54
C GLY A 59 4.18 1.46 -16.04
#